data_AF-X1I489-F1
#
_entry.id   AF-X1I489-F1
#
_cell.length_a   1.000
_cell.length_b   1.000
_cell.length_c   1.000
_cell.angle_alpha   90.00
_cell.angle_beta   90.00
_cell.angle_gamma   90.00
#
_symmetry.space_group_name_H-M   'P 1'
#
loop_
_entity.id
_entity.type
_entity.pdbx_description
1 polymer ?
#
loop_
_entity_poly.entity_id
_entity_poly.type
_entity_poly.pdbx_seq_one_letter_code
_entity_poly.pdbx_strand_id
1 'polypeptide(L)'
;DDITRPTPRERILPALLDGLNEAGILDRDITVLIALGTHRYMSKEEIEHCFGKRLTERVTILNHEWKTKANLVYLGSTPRGIPVSINKIAHEADYLIGVGSIVPHSLAGYGGGAKIVQPGICSWETTGKTHLLAVERNDFLEVAGNPENEARLEMEEVARIAGLNFIVNVVLNGKGEIVKVVSGDPVKAHREGVKVARKVYEQKIPELADVIIASAYPADIDYWQGAKALSYAQHGLREKGTVILLASFPDGISPTHSEFEKYGDRP
;
A
#
# COMPACT_ATOMS: atom_id res chain seq x y z
N ASP A 1 2.47 -2.22 6.50
CA ASP A 1 1.97 -0.90 6.04
C ASP A 1 2.36 0.20 7.02
N ASP A 2 2.56 1.41 6.50
CA ASP A 2 2.97 2.63 7.23
C ASP A 2 1.78 3.46 7.75
N ILE A 3 2.03 4.62 8.35
CA ILE A 3 0.99 5.50 8.93
C ILE A 3 -0.12 5.91 7.94
N THR A 4 0.15 5.87 6.63
CA THR A 4 -0.82 6.26 5.58
C THR A 4 -1.90 5.19 5.31
N ARG A 5 -1.98 4.15 6.14
CA ARG A 5 -2.93 3.04 6.00
C ARG A 5 -3.71 2.79 7.29
N PRO A 6 -5.00 2.47 7.18
CA PRO A 6 -5.88 2.25 8.33
C PRO A 6 -5.69 0.86 8.98
N THR A 7 -4.67 0.10 8.59
CA THR A 7 -4.42 -1.26 9.09
C THR A 7 -4.37 -1.27 10.62
N PRO A 8 -5.19 -2.07 11.33
CA PRO A 8 -5.21 -2.11 12.79
C PRO A 8 -4.05 -2.95 13.33
N ARG A 9 -2.84 -2.41 13.23
CA ARG A 9 -1.56 -3.08 13.55
C ARG A 9 -1.54 -3.62 14.96
N GLU A 10 -1.99 -2.83 15.93
CA GLU A 10 -2.06 -3.22 17.35
C GLU A 10 -2.98 -4.42 17.64
N ARG A 11 -3.88 -4.75 16.72
CA ARG A 11 -4.75 -5.93 16.85
C ARG A 11 -4.18 -7.14 16.12
N ILE A 12 -3.58 -6.91 14.95
CA ILE A 12 -3.13 -8.00 14.06
C ILE A 12 -1.75 -8.51 14.50
N LEU A 13 -0.81 -7.61 14.76
CA LEU A 13 0.58 -8.00 15.00
C LEU A 13 0.77 -8.78 16.31
N PRO A 14 0.15 -8.44 17.45
CA PRO A 14 0.31 -9.26 18.65
C PRO A 14 -0.16 -10.70 18.44
N ALA A 15 -1.33 -10.90 17.81
CA ALA A 15 -1.84 -12.24 17.53
C ALA A 15 -0.94 -13.03 16.56
N LEU A 16 -0.37 -12.35 15.56
CA LEU A 16 0.60 -12.97 14.65
C LEU A 16 1.89 -13.36 15.39
N LEU A 17 2.45 -12.46 16.19
CA LEU A 17 3.68 -12.72 16.96
C LEU A 17 3.47 -13.85 17.98
N ASP A 18 2.33 -13.87 18.68
CA ASP A 18 1.98 -14.93 19.62
C ASP A 18 1.92 -16.29 18.90
N GLY A 19 1.27 -16.36 17.73
CA GLY A 19 1.24 -17.59 16.92
C GLY A 19 2.61 -18.02 16.39
N LEU A 20 3.50 -17.08 16.05
CA LEU A 20 4.88 -17.39 15.65
C LEU A 20 5.71 -17.90 16.83
N ASN A 21 5.54 -17.32 18.02
CA ASN A 21 6.19 -17.79 19.25
C ASN A 21 5.71 -19.18 19.65
N GLU A 22 4.41 -19.47 19.54
CA GLU A 22 3.84 -20.81 19.77
C GLU A 22 4.44 -21.84 18.80
N ALA A 23 4.79 -21.42 17.58
CA ALA A 23 5.50 -22.24 16.61
C ALA A 23 7.02 -22.33 16.84
N GLY A 24 7.55 -21.68 17.89
CA GLY A 24 8.95 -21.74 18.31
C GLY A 24 9.86 -20.64 17.76
N ILE A 25 9.32 -19.62 17.08
CA ILE A 25 10.09 -18.47 16.57
C ILE A 25 10.13 -17.39 17.65
N LEU A 26 11.31 -17.02 18.14
CA LEU A 26 11.45 -16.05 19.23
C LEU A 26 11.31 -14.62 18.72
N ASP A 27 10.82 -13.71 19.56
CA ASP A 27 10.67 -12.29 19.21
C ASP A 27 11.96 -11.63 18.71
N ARG A 28 13.12 -12.03 19.25
CA ARG A 28 14.44 -11.52 18.82
C ARG A 28 14.80 -11.90 17.38
N ASP A 29 14.18 -12.94 16.84
CA ASP A 29 14.38 -13.44 15.48
C ASP A 29 13.33 -12.85 14.52
N ILE A 30 12.47 -11.95 15.01
CA ILE A 30 11.41 -11.29 14.24
C ILE A 30 11.71 -9.80 14.10
N THR A 31 11.77 -9.32 12.85
CA THR A 31 11.87 -7.90 12.53
C THR A 31 10.63 -7.43 11.78
N VAL A 32 10.02 -6.34 12.22
CA VAL A 32 8.92 -5.67 11.51
C VAL A 32 9.50 -4.56 10.64
N LEU A 33 9.51 -4.78 9.33
CA LEU A 33 9.90 -3.78 8.36
C LEU A 33 8.68 -2.98 7.89
N ILE A 34 8.69 -1.67 8.14
CA ILE A 34 7.62 -0.76 7.73
C ILE A 34 7.71 -0.52 6.23
N ALA A 35 6.72 -1.04 5.51
CA ALA A 35 6.58 -0.86 4.07
C ALA A 35 6.14 0.57 3.69
N LEU A 36 7.11 1.47 3.53
CA LEU A 36 6.89 2.89 3.18
C LEU A 36 6.67 3.11 1.68
N GLY A 37 7.17 2.22 0.82
CA GLY A 37 7.41 2.56 -0.58
C GLY A 37 8.31 3.78 -0.68
N THR A 38 7.86 4.82 -1.38
CA THR A 38 8.58 6.09 -1.53
C THR A 38 8.07 7.19 -0.60
N HIS A 39 7.31 6.86 0.45
CA HIS A 39 6.84 7.85 1.43
C HIS A 39 7.97 8.36 2.33
N ARG A 40 7.69 9.40 3.13
CA ARG A 40 8.63 9.86 4.17
C ARG A 40 8.82 8.80 5.25
N TYR A 41 9.98 8.86 5.91
CA TYR A 41 10.24 8.02 7.07
C TYR A 41 9.33 8.41 8.23
N MET A 42 8.85 7.41 8.96
CA MET A 42 8.11 7.64 10.20
C MET A 42 9.08 7.99 11.33
N SER A 43 8.73 8.98 12.14
CA SER A 43 9.47 9.30 13.37
C SER A 43 9.31 8.18 14.40
N LYS A 44 10.14 8.19 15.45
CA LYS A 44 10.01 7.22 16.55
C LYS A 44 8.65 7.35 17.25
N GLU A 45 8.19 8.56 17.44
CA GLU A 45 6.91 8.89 18.05
C GLU A 45 5.74 8.39 17.20
N GLU A 46 5.82 8.56 15.87
CA GLU A 46 4.82 8.03 14.94
C GLU A 46 4.80 6.51 14.90
N ILE A 47 5.98 5.86 14.98
CA ILE A 47 6.08 4.40 15.06
C ILE A 47 5.45 3.91 16.37
N GLU A 48 5.80 4.49 17.52
CA GLU A 48 5.20 4.12 18.80
C GLU A 48 3.68 4.37 18.82
N HIS A 49 3.21 5.46 18.21
CA HIS A 49 1.78 5.74 18.09
C HIS A 49 1.04 4.73 17.18
N CYS A 50 1.65 4.32 16.06
CA CYS A 50 1.00 3.44 15.08
C CYS A 50 1.04 1.95 15.46
N PHE A 51 2.08 1.53 16.16
CA PHE A 51 2.32 0.13 16.52
C PHE A 51 2.06 -0.13 18.01
N GLY A 52 2.01 0.92 18.83
CA GLY A 52 1.83 0.80 20.27
C GLY A 52 3.11 0.40 20.98
N LYS A 53 3.30 0.96 22.17
CA LYS A 53 4.48 0.72 23.02
C LYS A 53 4.77 -0.76 23.27
N ARG A 54 3.72 -1.58 23.44
CA ARG A 54 3.87 -3.02 23.64
C ARG A 54 4.58 -3.72 22.48
N LEU A 55 4.33 -3.30 21.23
CA LEU A 55 4.99 -3.91 20.08
C LEU A 55 6.41 -3.38 19.90
N THR A 56 6.63 -2.08 20.08
CA THR A 56 7.95 -1.45 19.91
C THR A 56 8.96 -1.89 20.97
N GLU A 57 8.50 -2.31 22.15
CA GLU A 57 9.34 -2.92 23.19
C GLU A 57 9.59 -4.43 22.97
N ARG A 58 8.73 -5.10 22.19
CA ARG A 58 8.77 -6.56 22.00
C ARG A 58 9.65 -6.98 20.83
N VAL A 59 9.54 -6.30 19.69
CA VAL A 59 10.23 -6.63 18.44
C VAL A 59 10.89 -5.41 17.83
N THR A 60 11.91 -5.64 17.01
CA THR A 60 12.57 -4.57 16.26
C THR A 60 11.64 -4.08 15.15
N ILE A 61 11.36 -2.77 15.11
CA ILE A 61 10.55 -2.13 14.07
C ILE A 61 11.38 -1.08 13.33
N LEU A 62 11.50 -1.20 12.01
CA LEU A 62 12.40 -0.37 11.20
C LEU A 62 11.68 0.25 9.99
N ASN A 63 12.05 1.48 9.64
CA ASN A 63 11.63 2.08 8.38
C ASN A 63 12.27 1.37 7.18
N HIS A 64 11.54 1.28 6.07
CA HIS A 64 12.15 0.96 4.78
C HIS A 64 12.92 2.17 4.23
N GLU A 65 14.25 2.11 4.24
CA GLU A 65 15.12 3.20 3.80
C GLU A 65 15.37 3.21 2.28
N TRP A 66 14.31 3.45 1.50
CA TRP A 66 14.33 3.40 0.03
C TRP A 66 15.34 4.35 -0.64
N LYS A 67 15.75 5.44 0.03
CA LYS A 67 16.77 6.38 -0.47
C LYS A 67 18.20 5.87 -0.26
N THR A 68 18.41 4.94 0.68
CA THR A 68 19.74 4.45 1.05
C THR A 68 20.10 3.25 0.19
N LYS A 69 20.75 3.47 -0.96
CA LYS A 69 21.13 2.39 -1.91
C LYS A 69 21.91 1.23 -1.25
N ALA A 70 22.72 1.53 -0.23
CA ALA A 70 23.46 0.51 0.50
C ALA A 70 22.57 -0.48 1.27
N ASN A 71 21.31 -0.11 1.56
CA ASN A 71 20.33 -0.94 2.26
C ASN A 71 19.41 -1.71 1.30
N LEU A 72 19.69 -1.62 0.00
CA LEU A 72 18.95 -2.33 -1.06
C LEU A 72 19.84 -3.39 -1.70
N VAL A 73 19.22 -4.46 -2.19
CA VAL A 73 19.86 -5.53 -2.95
C VAL A 73 19.13 -5.74 -4.26
N TYR A 74 19.88 -5.87 -5.35
CA TYR A 74 19.36 -6.16 -6.67
C TYR A 74 19.19 -7.67 -6.85
N LEU A 75 17.99 -8.10 -7.24
CA LEU A 75 17.61 -9.50 -7.39
C LEU A 75 17.39 -9.92 -8.85
N GLY A 76 17.85 -9.10 -9.80
CA GLY A 76 17.58 -9.30 -11.22
C GLY A 76 16.40 -8.47 -11.71
N SER A 77 15.77 -8.91 -12.78
CA SER A 77 14.61 -8.23 -13.39
C SER A 77 13.45 -9.20 -13.60
N THR A 78 12.24 -8.67 -13.62
CA THR A 78 11.05 -9.41 -14.07
C THR A 78 11.16 -9.74 -15.57
N PRO A 79 10.32 -10.66 -16.10
CA PRO A 79 10.26 -10.94 -17.54
C PRO A 79 9.96 -9.71 -18.42
N ARG A 80 9.27 -8.69 -17.89
CA ARG A 80 9.03 -7.40 -18.59
C ARG A 80 10.22 -6.43 -18.51
N GLY A 81 11.31 -6.82 -17.86
CA GLY A 81 12.52 -6.00 -17.73
C GLY A 81 12.46 -4.99 -16.60
N ILE A 82 11.51 -5.10 -15.67
CA ILE A 82 11.47 -4.24 -14.48
C ILE A 82 12.59 -4.69 -13.53
N PRO A 83 13.55 -3.82 -13.17
CA PRO A 83 14.61 -4.16 -12.24
C PRO A 83 14.02 -4.34 -10.83
N VAL A 84 14.39 -5.42 -10.17
CA VAL A 84 13.92 -5.75 -8.82
C VAL A 84 15.04 -5.42 -7.83
N SER A 85 14.83 -4.37 -7.04
CA SER A 85 15.69 -4.07 -5.89
C SER A 85 14.85 -3.90 -4.65
N ILE A 86 15.15 -4.66 -3.60
CA ILE A 86 14.37 -4.69 -2.35
C ILE A 86 15.26 -4.39 -1.14
N ASN A 87 14.64 -4.15 0.01
CA ASN A 87 15.35 -4.01 1.28
C ASN A 87 16.13 -5.27 1.65
N LYS A 88 17.40 -5.11 2.05
CA LYS A 88 18.28 -6.23 2.45
C LYS A 88 17.73 -7.07 3.59
N ILE A 89 17.09 -6.45 4.59
CA ILE A 89 16.50 -7.16 5.74
C ILE A 89 15.44 -8.14 5.26
N ALA A 90 14.62 -7.74 4.29
CA ALA A 90 13.59 -8.61 3.73
C ALA A 90 14.19 -9.73 2.86
N HIS A 91 15.28 -9.45 2.15
CA HIS A 91 15.99 -10.46 1.35
C HIS A 91 16.69 -11.53 2.22
N GLU A 92 17.25 -11.11 3.35
CA GLU A 92 18.01 -11.96 4.27
C GLU A 92 17.09 -12.75 5.23
N ALA A 93 15.80 -12.43 5.27
CA ALA A 93 14.84 -13.14 6.11
C ALA A 93 14.58 -14.57 5.60
N ASP A 94 14.55 -15.54 6.52
CA ASP A 94 14.19 -16.93 6.19
C ASP A 94 12.72 -17.08 5.75
N TYR A 95 11.86 -16.17 6.21
CA TYR A 95 10.44 -16.16 5.89
C TYR A 95 9.86 -14.74 5.90
N LEU A 96 9.23 -14.33 4.80
CA LEU A 96 8.69 -12.99 4.61
C LEU A 96 7.15 -12.98 4.69
N ILE A 97 6.61 -12.27 5.68
CA ILE A 97 5.17 -12.13 5.93
C ILE A 97 4.70 -10.69 5.64
N GLY A 98 3.72 -10.55 4.76
CA GLY A 98 3.08 -9.28 4.44
C GLY A 98 1.87 -8.97 5.31
N VAL A 99 1.90 -7.89 6.09
CA VAL A 99 0.76 -7.45 6.92
C VAL A 99 0.22 -6.10 6.46
N GLY A 100 -1.08 -6.05 6.15
CA GLY A 100 -1.70 -4.85 5.58
C GLY A 100 -3.23 -4.92 5.47
N SER A 101 -3.79 -3.94 4.77
CA SER A 101 -5.22 -3.87 4.48
C SER A 101 -5.50 -3.87 2.98
N ILE A 102 -6.64 -4.47 2.60
CA ILE A 102 -7.13 -4.49 1.22
C ILE A 102 -8.17 -3.38 1.10
N VAL A 103 -7.79 -2.32 0.40
CA VAL A 103 -8.62 -1.15 0.08
C VAL A 103 -8.48 -0.85 -1.42
N PRO A 104 -9.46 -0.23 -2.09
CA PRO A 104 -9.29 0.15 -3.49
C PRO A 104 -8.03 1.01 -3.70
N HIS A 105 -7.27 0.76 -4.77
CA HIS A 105 -6.09 1.55 -5.14
C HIS A 105 -6.10 1.95 -6.62
N SER A 106 -5.85 3.23 -6.91
CA SER A 106 -5.93 3.80 -8.27
C SER A 106 -5.02 3.12 -9.28
N LEU A 107 -3.78 2.79 -8.88
CA LEU A 107 -2.79 2.18 -9.79
C LEU A 107 -2.70 0.65 -9.72
N ALA A 108 -3.17 0.04 -8.63
CA ALA A 108 -2.91 -1.37 -8.34
C ALA A 108 -4.20 -2.21 -8.27
N GLY A 109 -5.32 -1.57 -8.61
CA GLY A 109 -6.68 -2.09 -8.40
C GLY A 109 -7.08 -2.04 -6.94
N TYR A 110 -6.34 -2.76 -6.12
CA TYR A 110 -6.51 -2.87 -4.67
C TYR A 110 -5.16 -2.77 -3.96
N GLY A 111 -5.14 -2.36 -2.70
CA GLY A 111 -4.02 -2.51 -1.77
C GLY A 111 -3.83 -3.97 -1.34
N GLY A 112 -2.99 -4.19 -0.33
CA GLY A 112 -2.69 -5.53 0.18
C GLY A 112 -1.96 -6.45 -0.82
N GLY A 113 -1.83 -7.73 -0.44
CA GLY A 113 -1.15 -8.76 -1.21
C GLY A 113 0.31 -8.38 -1.47
N ALA A 114 0.74 -8.62 -2.71
CA ALA A 114 2.07 -8.26 -3.20
C ALA A 114 2.44 -6.78 -3.06
N LYS A 115 1.47 -5.88 -2.85
CA LYS A 115 1.72 -4.44 -2.72
C LYS A 115 2.55 -4.07 -1.48
N ILE A 116 2.54 -4.94 -0.47
CA ILE A 116 3.38 -4.79 0.73
C ILE A 116 4.86 -4.90 0.40
N VAL A 117 5.21 -5.62 -0.68
CA VAL A 117 6.57 -5.70 -1.22
C VAL A 117 6.77 -4.61 -2.26
N GLN A 118 5.97 -4.60 -3.32
CA GLN A 118 6.10 -3.64 -4.40
C GLN A 118 4.88 -2.70 -4.44
N PRO A 119 5.01 -1.42 -4.05
CA PRO A 119 6.26 -0.69 -3.84
C PRO A 119 6.83 -0.77 -2.41
N GLY A 120 6.10 -1.35 -1.45
CA GLY A 120 6.32 -1.17 -0.01
C GLY A 120 7.77 -1.23 0.52
N ILE A 121 8.59 -2.15 0.03
CA ILE A 121 9.99 -2.33 0.47
C ILE A 121 10.98 -2.36 -0.71
N CYS A 122 10.60 -1.75 -1.83
CA CYS A 122 11.38 -1.74 -3.05
C CYS A 122 12.02 -0.37 -3.33
N SER A 123 13.04 -0.39 -4.18
CA SER A 123 13.70 0.82 -4.65
C SER A 123 12.73 1.77 -5.38
N TRP A 124 13.12 3.05 -5.46
CA TRP A 124 12.39 4.04 -6.25
C TRP A 124 12.34 3.66 -7.74
N GLU A 125 13.39 3.02 -8.30
CA GLU A 125 13.45 2.67 -9.71
C GLU A 125 12.45 1.54 -10.04
N THR A 126 12.43 0.49 -9.22
CA THR A 126 11.41 -0.58 -9.30
C THR A 126 10.01 0.01 -9.18
N THR A 127 9.82 0.91 -8.20
CA THR A 127 8.56 1.64 -7.99
C THR A 127 8.12 2.45 -9.20
N GLY A 128 8.98 3.33 -9.71
CA GLY A 128 8.66 4.16 -10.87
C GLY A 128 8.27 3.33 -12.08
N LYS A 129 9.07 2.31 -12.44
CA LYS A 129 8.81 1.51 -13.64
C LYS A 129 7.53 0.69 -13.54
N THR A 130 7.22 0.10 -12.38
CA THR A 130 5.91 -0.58 -12.19
C THR A 130 4.73 0.39 -12.19
N HIS A 131 4.88 1.62 -11.67
CA HIS A 131 3.81 2.61 -11.67
C HIS A 131 3.53 3.16 -13.07
N LEU A 132 4.54 3.24 -13.93
CA LEU A 132 4.35 3.62 -15.34
C LEU A 132 3.42 2.64 -16.08
N LEU A 133 3.49 1.34 -15.78
CA LEU A 133 2.58 0.34 -16.37
C LEU A 133 1.10 0.63 -16.11
N ALA A 134 0.77 1.26 -14.97
CA ALA A 134 -0.60 1.61 -14.62
C ALA A 134 -1.13 2.82 -15.41
N VAL A 135 -0.27 3.56 -16.11
CA VAL A 135 -0.62 4.78 -16.86
C VAL A 135 -0.16 4.74 -18.32
N GLU A 136 0.50 3.65 -18.75
CA GLU A 136 0.91 3.43 -20.14
C GLU A 136 -0.28 3.34 -21.09
N ARG A 137 -1.37 2.71 -20.63
CA ARG A 137 -2.65 2.72 -21.34
C ARG A 137 -3.40 3.98 -20.91
N ASN A 138 -3.90 4.75 -21.88
CA ASN A 138 -4.71 5.95 -21.63
C ASN A 138 -6.14 5.60 -21.13
N ASP A 139 -6.22 4.65 -20.21
CA ASP A 139 -7.44 4.12 -19.61
C ASP A 139 -7.26 3.92 -18.10
N PHE A 140 -7.05 5.04 -17.42
CA PHE A 140 -6.81 5.06 -15.98
C PHE A 140 -8.01 4.53 -15.17
N LEU A 141 -9.23 4.69 -15.69
CA LEU A 141 -10.45 4.21 -15.03
C LEU A 141 -10.55 2.68 -15.09
N GLU A 142 -10.07 2.03 -16.14
CA GLU A 142 -10.01 0.55 -16.17
C GLU A 142 -8.97 -0.04 -15.21
N VAL A 143 -7.98 0.75 -14.77
CA VAL A 143 -6.94 0.32 -13.83
C VAL A 143 -7.42 0.42 -12.38
N ALA A 144 -8.11 1.51 -12.03
CA ALA A 144 -8.62 1.76 -10.70
C ALA A 144 -9.67 0.70 -10.32
N GLY A 145 -9.47 0.00 -9.19
CA GLY A 145 -10.38 -1.07 -8.77
C GLY A 145 -10.29 -2.39 -9.58
N ASN A 146 -9.37 -2.51 -10.54
CA ASN A 146 -9.15 -3.76 -11.26
C ASN A 146 -8.01 -4.60 -10.63
N PRO A 147 -8.32 -5.71 -9.95
CA PRO A 147 -7.32 -6.54 -9.27
C PRO A 147 -6.47 -7.38 -10.23
N GLU A 148 -6.69 -7.32 -11.54
CA GLU A 148 -5.90 -8.07 -12.54
C GLU A 148 -5.20 -7.13 -13.54
N ASN A 149 -5.05 -5.85 -13.19
CA ASN A 149 -4.36 -4.90 -14.07
C ASN A 149 -2.86 -5.20 -14.19
N GLU A 150 -2.21 -4.66 -15.22
CA GLU A 150 -0.81 -4.97 -15.52
C GLU A 150 0.15 -4.61 -14.38
N ALA A 151 -0.03 -3.46 -13.73
CA ALA A 151 0.81 -3.06 -12.62
C ALA A 151 0.66 -4.01 -11.42
N ARG A 152 -0.55 -4.52 -11.17
CA ARG A 152 -0.82 -5.52 -10.14
C ARG A 152 -0.14 -6.86 -10.44
N LEU A 153 -0.26 -7.37 -11.65
CA LEU A 153 0.42 -8.60 -12.06
C LEU A 153 1.96 -8.44 -11.96
N GLU A 154 2.47 -7.27 -12.32
CA GLU A 154 3.90 -6.97 -12.19
C GLU A 154 4.33 -6.90 -10.71
N MET A 155 3.53 -6.28 -9.84
CA MET A 155 3.78 -6.26 -8.39
C MET A 155 3.86 -7.68 -7.82
N GLU A 156 3.01 -8.60 -8.29
CA GLU A 156 3.00 -10.00 -7.87
C GLU A 156 4.27 -10.74 -8.32
N GLU A 157 4.76 -10.48 -9.52
CA GLU A 157 6.02 -11.03 -9.99
C GLU A 157 7.22 -10.50 -9.20
N VAL A 158 7.25 -9.19 -8.90
CA VAL A 158 8.28 -8.60 -8.03
C VAL A 158 8.22 -9.23 -6.63
N ALA A 159 7.03 -9.40 -6.06
CA ALA A 159 6.88 -10.02 -4.74
C ALA A 159 7.29 -11.50 -4.73
N ARG A 160 7.06 -12.23 -5.83
CA ARG A 160 7.52 -13.61 -6.02
C ARG A 160 9.04 -13.70 -6.04
N ILE A 161 9.71 -12.81 -6.80
CA ILE A 161 11.18 -12.72 -6.85
C ILE A 161 11.76 -12.34 -5.48
N ALA A 162 11.08 -11.44 -4.77
CA ALA A 162 11.45 -11.01 -3.43
C ALA A 162 11.22 -12.08 -2.34
N GLY A 163 10.58 -13.20 -2.66
CA GLY A 163 10.34 -14.29 -1.71
C GLY A 163 9.20 -14.03 -0.72
N LEU A 164 8.17 -13.24 -1.07
CA LEU A 164 7.00 -13.09 -0.20
C LEU A 164 6.28 -14.43 -0.02
N ASN A 165 6.29 -14.98 1.19
CA ASN A 165 5.78 -16.33 1.44
C ASN A 165 4.31 -16.35 1.86
N PHE A 166 3.88 -15.35 2.65
CA PHE A 166 2.58 -15.37 3.29
C PHE A 166 2.05 -13.94 3.48
N ILE A 167 0.73 -13.78 3.49
CA ILE A 167 0.11 -12.52 3.89
C ILE A 167 -0.89 -12.71 5.03
N VAL A 168 -1.06 -11.66 5.82
CA VAL A 168 -2.21 -11.46 6.72
C VAL A 168 -2.81 -10.12 6.35
N ASN A 169 -3.97 -10.14 5.72
CA ASN A 169 -4.63 -8.94 5.23
C ASN A 169 -6.04 -8.82 5.79
N VAL A 170 -6.47 -7.58 6.01
CA VAL A 170 -7.81 -7.28 6.50
C VAL A 170 -8.60 -6.39 5.55
N VAL A 171 -9.91 -6.54 5.58
CA VAL A 171 -10.87 -5.60 4.98
C VAL A 171 -11.59 -4.89 6.13
N LEU A 172 -11.69 -3.57 6.06
CA LEU A 172 -12.31 -2.74 7.09
C LEU A 172 -13.61 -2.11 6.57
N ASN A 173 -14.63 -1.95 7.40
CA ASN A 173 -15.80 -1.14 7.03
C ASN A 173 -15.54 0.37 7.22
N GLY A 174 -16.52 1.21 6.89
CA GLY A 174 -16.45 2.67 7.08
C GLY A 174 -16.30 3.15 8.53
N LYS A 175 -16.42 2.25 9.52
CA LYS A 175 -16.15 2.53 10.95
C LYS A 175 -14.75 2.07 11.38
N GLY A 176 -13.93 1.56 10.46
CA GLY A 176 -12.61 0.99 10.76
C GLY A 176 -12.65 -0.40 11.40
N GLU A 177 -13.81 -1.06 11.43
CA GLU A 177 -13.95 -2.40 12.01
C GLU A 177 -13.54 -3.47 11.01
N ILE A 178 -12.84 -4.51 11.47
CA ILE A 178 -12.45 -5.65 10.65
C ILE A 178 -13.71 -6.45 10.27
N VAL A 179 -14.02 -6.52 8.98
CA VAL A 179 -15.13 -7.33 8.45
C VAL A 179 -14.65 -8.62 7.80
N LYS A 180 -13.36 -8.70 7.44
CA LYS A 180 -12.74 -9.91 6.92
C LYS A 180 -11.26 -9.92 7.26
N VAL A 181 -10.77 -11.10 7.62
CA VAL A 181 -9.35 -11.45 7.62
C VAL A 181 -9.14 -12.51 6.54
N VAL A 182 -8.09 -12.34 5.74
CA VAL A 182 -7.58 -13.35 4.80
C VAL A 182 -6.10 -13.56 5.05
N SER A 183 -5.67 -14.81 4.99
CA SER A 183 -4.28 -15.18 5.17
C SER A 183 -3.93 -16.40 4.34
N GLY A 184 -2.66 -16.53 3.95
CA GLY A 184 -2.21 -17.58 3.05
C GLY A 184 -1.29 -17.08 1.95
N ASP A 185 -1.34 -17.78 0.84
CA ASP A 185 -0.66 -17.43 -0.41
C ASP A 185 -0.93 -15.96 -0.80
N PRO A 186 0.11 -15.17 -1.14
CA PRO A 186 -0.04 -13.73 -1.39
C PRO A 186 -1.05 -13.33 -2.46
N VAL A 187 -1.27 -14.18 -3.47
CA VAL A 187 -2.20 -13.89 -4.58
C VAL A 187 -3.58 -14.41 -4.23
N LYS A 188 -3.71 -15.69 -3.86
CA LYS A 188 -5.01 -16.33 -3.58
C LYS A 188 -5.71 -15.66 -2.40
N ALA A 189 -5.01 -15.43 -1.29
CA ALA A 189 -5.60 -14.78 -0.12
C ALA A 189 -6.02 -13.34 -0.43
N HIS A 190 -5.20 -12.61 -1.20
CA HIS A 190 -5.55 -11.26 -1.67
C HIS A 190 -6.83 -11.27 -2.49
N ARG A 191 -6.96 -12.15 -3.49
CA ARG A 191 -8.16 -12.24 -4.32
C ARG A 191 -9.42 -12.61 -3.53
N GLU A 192 -9.33 -13.49 -2.54
CA GLU A 192 -10.44 -13.75 -1.62
C GLU A 192 -10.82 -12.51 -0.80
N GLY A 193 -9.84 -11.73 -0.36
CA GLY A 193 -10.07 -10.46 0.32
C GLY A 193 -10.74 -9.42 -0.58
N VAL A 194 -10.31 -9.32 -1.85
CA VAL A 194 -10.89 -8.42 -2.85
C VAL A 194 -12.38 -8.72 -3.06
N LYS A 195 -12.80 -10.00 -3.12
CA LYS A 195 -14.23 -10.36 -3.24
C LYS A 195 -15.10 -9.74 -2.14
N VAL A 196 -14.57 -9.61 -0.93
CA VAL A 196 -15.27 -8.96 0.19
C VAL A 196 -15.12 -7.43 0.10
N ALA A 197 -13.92 -6.93 -0.19
CA ALA A 197 -13.65 -5.50 -0.34
C ALA A 197 -14.58 -4.85 -1.38
N ARG A 198 -14.84 -5.52 -2.51
CA ARG A 198 -15.82 -5.07 -3.52
C ARG A 198 -17.19 -4.77 -2.92
N LYS A 199 -17.71 -5.68 -2.10
CA LYS A 199 -19.03 -5.51 -1.45
C LYS A 199 -19.06 -4.36 -0.44
N VAL A 200 -17.91 -4.02 0.14
CA VAL A 200 -17.79 -2.96 1.14
C VAL A 200 -17.63 -1.59 0.48
N TYR A 201 -16.78 -1.50 -0.54
CA TYR A 201 -16.33 -0.20 -1.07
C TYR A 201 -16.94 0.17 -2.44
N GLU A 202 -17.37 -0.80 -3.25
CA GLU A 202 -17.98 -0.50 -4.55
C GLU A 202 -19.48 -0.22 -4.37
N GLN A 203 -19.90 0.95 -4.82
CA GLN A 203 -21.30 1.39 -4.77
C GLN A 203 -21.81 1.66 -6.18
N LYS A 204 -23.06 1.27 -6.43
CA LYS A 204 -23.75 1.66 -7.66
C LYS A 204 -24.24 3.09 -7.52
N ILE A 205 -23.85 3.93 -8.47
CA ILE A 205 -24.42 5.26 -8.61
C ILE A 205 -25.56 5.21 -9.63
N PRO A 206 -26.65 5.98 -9.44
CA PRO A 206 -27.80 5.96 -10.33
C PRO A 206 -27.48 6.59 -11.70
N GLU A 207 -26.58 7.56 -11.73
CA GLU A 207 -26.13 8.26 -12.93
C GLU A 207 -24.81 9.00 -12.64
N LEU A 208 -24.17 9.49 -13.70
CA LEU A 208 -23.03 10.40 -13.58
C LEU A 208 -23.49 11.77 -13.07
N ALA A 209 -22.72 12.39 -12.18
CA ALA A 209 -22.98 13.68 -11.57
C ALA A 209 -22.26 14.84 -12.27
N ASP A 210 -22.87 16.03 -12.24
CA ASP A 210 -22.24 17.27 -12.73
C ASP A 210 -21.20 17.80 -11.72
N VAL A 211 -21.42 17.55 -10.43
CA VAL A 211 -20.50 17.93 -9.33
C VAL A 211 -20.36 16.77 -8.34
N ILE A 212 -19.12 16.44 -7.99
CA ILE A 212 -18.78 15.47 -6.94
C ILE A 212 -18.02 16.16 -5.82
N ILE A 213 -18.42 15.90 -4.58
CA ILE A 213 -17.67 16.29 -3.39
C ILE A 213 -17.04 15.03 -2.82
N ALA A 214 -15.71 14.97 -2.84
CA ALA A 214 -14.94 13.83 -2.36
C ALA A 214 -14.10 14.22 -1.14
N SER A 215 -14.17 13.44 -0.06
CA SER A 215 -13.25 13.58 1.06
C SER A 215 -12.00 12.74 0.82
N ALA A 216 -10.83 13.31 1.12
CA ALA A 216 -9.57 12.56 1.10
C ALA A 216 -9.41 11.66 2.34
N TYR A 217 -10.17 11.87 3.41
CA TYR A 217 -10.03 11.12 4.66
C TYR A 217 -10.25 9.61 4.46
N PRO A 218 -9.41 8.73 5.05
CA PRO A 218 -8.28 9.00 5.94
C PRO A 218 -6.93 9.12 5.22
N ALA A 219 -6.92 9.26 3.89
CA ALA A 219 -5.72 9.43 3.06
C ALA A 219 -5.35 10.91 2.90
N ASP A 220 -5.51 11.74 3.93
CA ASP A 220 -5.44 13.20 3.89
C ASP A 220 -4.17 13.78 4.53
N ILE A 221 -3.14 12.95 4.77
CA ILE A 221 -1.85 13.39 5.34
C ILE A 221 -1.11 14.39 4.42
N ASP A 222 -1.13 14.14 3.11
CA ASP A 222 -0.59 15.00 2.05
C ASP A 222 -1.45 14.90 0.78
N TYR A 223 -1.24 15.82 -0.16
CA TYR A 223 -1.96 15.81 -1.44
C TYR A 223 -1.68 14.55 -2.25
N TRP A 224 -0.46 14.02 -2.20
CA TRP A 224 -0.05 12.80 -2.91
C TRP A 224 -0.90 11.58 -2.52
N GLN A 225 -1.21 11.38 -1.23
CA GLN A 225 -2.16 10.36 -0.78
C GLN A 225 -3.60 10.74 -1.14
N GLY A 226 -3.98 12.01 -0.94
CA GLY A 226 -5.36 12.49 -1.07
C GLY A 226 -5.89 12.49 -2.49
N ALA A 227 -5.01 12.65 -3.48
CA ALA A 227 -5.34 12.61 -4.90
C ALA A 227 -6.00 11.28 -5.33
N LYS A 228 -5.87 10.21 -4.55
CA LYS A 228 -6.60 8.94 -4.81
C LYS A 228 -8.12 9.11 -4.78
N ALA A 229 -8.64 10.03 -3.97
CA ALA A 229 -10.08 10.32 -3.95
C ALA A 229 -10.54 10.92 -5.29
N LEU A 230 -9.69 11.73 -5.93
CA LEU A 230 -9.97 12.27 -7.27
C LEU A 230 -10.05 11.16 -8.32
N SER A 231 -9.15 10.18 -8.25
CA SER A 231 -9.16 9.03 -9.16
C SER A 231 -10.50 8.31 -9.17
N TYR A 232 -11.10 8.09 -8.00
CA TYR A 232 -12.39 7.42 -7.90
C TYR A 232 -13.58 8.32 -8.24
N ALA A 233 -13.48 9.62 -7.92
CA ALA A 233 -14.51 10.58 -8.29
C ALA A 233 -14.75 10.60 -9.81
N GLN A 234 -13.71 10.39 -10.61
CA GLN A 234 -13.84 10.35 -12.08
C GLN A 234 -14.79 9.27 -12.59
N HIS A 235 -14.97 8.13 -11.89
CA HIS A 235 -15.94 7.09 -12.30
C HIS A 235 -17.40 7.57 -12.25
N GLY A 236 -17.69 8.58 -11.43
CA GLY A 236 -19.04 9.11 -11.27
C GLY A 236 -19.26 10.47 -11.92
N LEU A 237 -18.26 11.04 -12.59
CA LEU A 237 -18.31 12.41 -13.09
C LEU A 237 -18.72 12.45 -14.56
N ARG A 238 -19.62 13.37 -14.92
CA ARG A 238 -19.91 13.66 -16.34
C ARG A 238 -18.73 14.35 -17.01
N GLU A 239 -18.65 14.26 -18.33
CA GLU A 239 -17.69 15.05 -19.10
C GLU A 239 -17.85 16.55 -18.76
N LYS A 240 -16.74 17.23 -18.49
CA LYS A 240 -16.69 18.64 -18.05
C LYS A 240 -17.35 18.93 -16.69
N GLY A 241 -17.67 17.91 -15.91
CA GLY A 241 -18.10 18.05 -14.52
C GLY A 241 -16.97 18.54 -13.61
N THR A 242 -17.32 18.89 -12.37
CA THR A 242 -16.39 19.41 -11.36
C THR A 242 -16.24 18.43 -10.19
N VAL A 243 -15.00 18.17 -9.76
CA VAL A 243 -14.72 17.48 -8.49
C VAL A 243 -14.20 18.50 -7.47
N ILE A 244 -14.81 18.51 -6.28
CA ILE A 244 -14.36 19.28 -5.12
C ILE A 244 -13.71 18.29 -4.15
N LEU A 245 -12.41 18.44 -3.93
CA LEU A 245 -11.66 17.64 -2.97
C LEU A 245 -11.62 18.34 -1.60
N LEU A 246 -12.10 17.65 -0.57
CA LEU A 246 -12.10 18.12 0.82
C LEU A 246 -10.98 17.44 1.61
N ALA A 247 -9.97 18.21 2.03
CA ALA A 247 -8.85 17.73 2.83
C ALA A 247 -8.07 18.89 3.49
N SER A 248 -7.31 18.59 4.54
CA SER A 248 -6.43 19.56 5.23
C SER A 248 -4.96 19.48 4.81
N PHE A 249 -4.47 18.31 4.36
CA PHE A 249 -3.09 18.07 3.89
C PHE A 249 -2.00 18.70 4.78
N PRO A 250 -1.87 18.28 6.06
CA PRO A 250 -0.92 18.88 6.99
C PRO A 250 0.55 18.82 6.53
N ASP A 251 0.92 17.79 5.75
CA ASP A 251 2.28 17.65 5.19
C ASP A 251 2.43 18.34 3.80
N GLY A 252 1.43 19.12 3.36
CA GLY A 252 1.46 19.85 2.08
C GLY A 252 1.22 18.96 0.86
N ILE A 253 1.93 19.25 -0.24
CA ILE A 253 1.75 18.51 -1.51
C ILE A 253 2.36 17.11 -1.42
N SER A 254 3.66 17.05 -1.12
CA SER A 254 4.36 15.83 -0.74
C SER A 254 5.72 16.15 -0.15
N PRO A 255 6.11 15.57 1.01
CA PRO A 255 7.43 15.77 1.60
C PRO A 255 8.56 15.02 0.84
N THR A 256 8.21 14.12 -0.08
CA THR A 256 9.19 13.23 -0.75
C THR A 256 9.23 13.35 -2.26
N HIS A 257 8.19 13.95 -2.86
CA HIS A 257 8.05 14.16 -4.31
C HIS A 257 7.85 15.65 -4.60
N SER A 258 8.80 16.49 -4.18
CA SER A 258 8.68 17.95 -4.28
C SER A 258 8.69 18.46 -5.73
N GLU A 259 9.19 17.65 -6.67
CA GLU A 259 9.09 17.91 -8.10
C GLU A 259 7.62 18.02 -8.55
N PHE A 260 6.69 17.39 -7.85
CA PHE A 260 5.26 17.52 -8.12
C PHE A 260 4.79 18.97 -7.98
N GLU A 261 5.38 19.78 -7.08
CA GLU A 261 5.05 21.21 -6.96
C GLU A 261 5.53 22.02 -8.17
N LYS A 262 6.58 21.54 -8.84
CA LYS A 262 7.20 22.21 -9.99
C LYS A 262 6.49 21.88 -11.30
N TYR A 263 6.01 20.65 -11.45
CA TYR A 263 5.44 20.13 -12.69
C TYR A 263 3.93 19.88 -12.64
N GLY A 264 3.34 19.83 -11.45
CA GLY A 264 1.90 19.75 -11.30
C GLY A 264 1.27 21.03 -11.82
N ASP A 265 0.44 20.92 -12.87
CA ASP A 265 -0.31 22.07 -13.36
C ASP A 265 -1.14 22.63 -12.21
N ARG A 266 -0.83 23.87 -11.81
CA ARG A 266 -1.84 24.72 -11.19
C ARG A 266 -2.78 25.10 -12.32
N PRO A 267 -4.05 24.70 -12.27
CA PRO A 267 -5.03 25.12 -13.27
C PRO A 267 -5.06 26.65 -13.44
#